data_AF-A0A1V5VZV3-F1
#
_entry.id   AF-A0A1V5VZV3-F1
#
_cell.length_a   1.000
_cell.length_b   1.000
_cell.length_c   1.000
_cell.angle_alpha   90.00
_cell.angle_beta   90.00
_cell.angle_gamma   90.00
#
_symmetry.space_group_name_H-M   'P 1'
#
loop_
_entity.id
_entity.type
_entity.pdbx_description
1 polymer ?
#
loop_
_entity_poly.entity_id
_entity_poly.type
_entity_poly.pdbx_seq_one_letter_code
_entity_poly.pdbx_strand_id
1 'polypeptide(L)'
;MLEKLTHEEKKALIAIARYIVSADGIITSAELDSMNMIAEELGFDDYHDIFNEVDAEITSMEDLKKLIEDLADSKHKKTIIKLAIEISRADANIRDEEKDILVFVADAWDIDINSMMR
;
A
#
# COMPACT_ATOMS: atom_id res chain seq x y z
N MET A 1 5.40 15.11 1.52
CA MET A 1 5.66 13.91 2.37
C MET A 1 6.12 12.75 1.50
N LEU A 2 5.41 12.47 0.41
CA LEU A 2 5.77 11.47 -0.60
C LEU A 2 7.10 11.75 -1.31
N GLU A 3 7.48 13.02 -1.51
CA GLU A 3 8.78 13.41 -2.08
C GLU A 3 10.00 12.89 -1.29
N LYS A 4 9.80 12.46 -0.04
CA LYS A 4 10.87 11.90 0.81
C LYS A 4 10.99 10.38 0.68
N LEU A 5 10.00 9.72 0.08
CA LEU A 5 10.03 8.29 -0.15
C LEU A 5 10.94 7.99 -1.34
N THR A 6 11.70 6.91 -1.23
CA THR A 6 12.43 6.35 -2.36
C THR A 6 11.48 5.69 -3.34
N HIS A 7 11.98 5.37 -4.54
CA HIS A 7 11.22 4.63 -5.56
C HIS A 7 10.67 3.30 -5.02
N GLU A 8 11.50 2.51 -4.33
CA GLU A 8 11.06 1.23 -3.73
C GLU A 8 10.04 1.43 -2.61
N GLU A 9 10.17 2.49 -1.80
CA GLU A 9 9.19 2.82 -0.76
C GLU A 9 7.85 3.25 -1.35
N LYS A 10 7.87 3.95 -2.48
CA LYS A 10 6.68 4.29 -3.27
C LYS A 10 6.03 3.04 -3.87
N LYS A 11 6.82 2.12 -4.43
CA LYS A 11 6.33 0.82 -4.91
C LYS A 11 5.68 0.03 -3.79
N ALA A 12 6.29 -0.04 -2.62
CA ALA A 12 5.71 -0.72 -1.46
C ALA A 12 4.41 -0.08 -1.00
N LEU A 13 4.33 1.25 -0.96
CA LEU A 13 3.09 1.97 -0.66
C LEU A 13 1.95 1.54 -1.61
N ILE A 14 2.21 1.57 -2.91
CA ILE A 14 1.20 1.23 -3.92
C ILE A 14 0.86 -0.26 -3.88
N ALA A 15 1.85 -1.13 -3.73
CA ALA A 15 1.64 -2.57 -3.65
C ALA A 15 0.80 -2.94 -2.42
N ILE A 16 1.10 -2.39 -1.25
CA ILE A 16 0.31 -2.63 -0.03
C ILE A 16 -1.12 -2.10 -0.22
N ALA A 17 -1.29 -0.86 -0.69
CA ALA A 17 -2.61 -0.28 -0.92
C ALA A 17 -3.44 -1.12 -1.91
N ARG A 18 -2.82 -1.54 -3.02
CA ARG A 18 -3.42 -2.40 -4.04
C ARG A 18 -3.95 -3.70 -3.45
N TYR A 19 -3.14 -4.40 -2.66
CA TYR A 19 -3.52 -5.68 -2.08
C TYR A 19 -4.58 -5.55 -0.98
N ILE A 20 -4.61 -4.44 -0.24
CA ILE A 20 -5.69 -4.16 0.73
C ILE A 20 -7.00 -3.96 -0.01
N VAL A 21 -7.01 -3.19 -1.10
CA VAL A 21 -8.23 -2.93 -1.89
C VAL A 21 -8.67 -4.16 -2.67
N SER A 22 -7.73 -4.95 -3.22
CA SER A 22 -8.01 -6.13 -4.03
C SER A 22 -8.09 -7.43 -3.21
N ALA A 23 -8.62 -7.42 -1.98
CA ALA A 23 -8.67 -8.64 -1.17
C ALA A 23 -9.50 -9.79 -1.81
N ASP A 24 -10.34 -9.47 -2.81
CA ASP A 24 -11.05 -10.45 -3.65
C ASP A 24 -10.25 -10.89 -4.90
N GLY A 25 -9.05 -10.35 -5.10
CA GLY A 25 -8.13 -10.62 -6.20
C GLY A 25 -8.39 -9.85 -7.49
N ILE A 26 -9.36 -8.91 -7.52
CA ILE A 26 -9.72 -8.16 -8.72
C ILE A 26 -9.87 -6.68 -8.38
N ILE A 27 -8.99 -5.83 -8.93
CA ILE A 27 -9.18 -4.38 -8.85
C ILE A 27 -10.23 -3.96 -9.87
N THR A 28 -11.32 -3.39 -9.38
CA THR A 28 -12.35 -2.77 -10.21
C THR A 28 -11.91 -1.38 -10.69
N SER A 29 -12.53 -0.88 -11.75
CA SER A 29 -12.25 0.49 -12.24
C SER A 29 -12.57 1.55 -11.18
N ALA A 30 -13.59 1.34 -10.34
CA ALA A 30 -13.97 2.28 -9.29
C ALA A 30 -12.92 2.37 -8.18
N GLU A 31 -12.34 1.23 -7.80
CA GLU A 31 -11.24 1.16 -6.83
C GLU A 31 -9.98 1.84 -7.39
N LEU A 32 -9.67 1.60 -8.67
CA LEU A 32 -8.54 2.25 -9.33
C LEU A 32 -8.71 3.78 -9.41
N ASP A 33 -9.91 4.25 -9.77
CA ASP A 33 -10.23 5.68 -9.81
C ASP A 33 -10.12 6.32 -8.42
N SER A 34 -10.54 5.62 -7.38
CA SER A 34 -10.46 6.08 -5.99
C SER A 34 -9.00 6.17 -5.51
N MET A 35 -8.18 5.17 -5.84
CA MET A 35 -6.75 5.20 -5.55
C MET A 35 -6.04 6.34 -6.29
N ASN A 36 -6.39 6.59 -7.56
CA ASN A 36 -5.86 7.70 -8.35
C ASN A 36 -6.20 9.05 -7.70
N MET A 37 -7.46 9.26 -7.30
CA MET A 37 -7.88 10.51 -6.65
C MET A 37 -7.09 10.80 -5.38
N ILE A 38 -6.93 9.81 -4.49
CA ILE A 38 -6.18 10.02 -3.24
C ILE A 38 -4.69 10.23 -3.53
N ALA A 39 -4.12 9.52 -4.50
CA ALA A 39 -2.75 9.73 -4.91
C ALA A 39 -2.50 11.15 -5.43
N GLU A 40 -3.41 11.70 -6.23
CA GLU A 40 -3.37 13.11 -6.67
C GLU A 40 -3.50 14.07 -5.48
N GLU A 41 -4.43 13.84 -4.55
CA GLU A 41 -4.59 14.67 -3.34
C GLU A 41 -3.34 14.68 -2.46
N LEU A 42 -2.61 13.58 -2.41
CA LEU A 42 -1.36 13.45 -1.65
C LEU A 42 -0.15 14.06 -2.38
N GLY A 43 -0.29 14.44 -3.66
CA GLY A 43 0.79 14.98 -4.50
C GLY A 43 1.74 13.88 -5.00
N PHE A 44 1.19 12.74 -5.41
CA PHE A 44 1.94 11.61 -5.94
C PHE A 44 2.07 11.71 -7.47
N ASP A 45 2.91 12.64 -7.94
CA ASP A 45 3.01 13.00 -9.37
C ASP A 45 3.39 11.82 -10.28
N ASP A 46 4.17 10.85 -9.78
CA ASP A 46 4.62 9.65 -10.49
C ASP A 46 3.75 8.42 -10.22
N TYR A 47 2.55 8.59 -9.64
CA TYR A 47 1.69 7.48 -9.23
C TYR A 47 1.42 6.47 -10.36
N HIS A 48 1.03 6.93 -11.55
CA HIS A 48 0.68 6.02 -12.64
C HIS A 48 1.86 5.17 -13.10
N ASP A 49 3.06 5.73 -13.14
CA ASP A 49 4.26 5.00 -13.51
C ASP A 49 4.59 3.93 -12.45
N ILE A 50 4.59 4.33 -11.17
CA ILE A 50 4.80 3.39 -10.05
C ILE A 50 3.72 2.31 -10.02
N PHE A 51 2.47 2.65 -10.27
CA PHE A 51 1.37 1.69 -10.30
C PHE A 51 1.56 0.66 -11.40
N ASN A 52 1.92 1.09 -12.61
CA ASN A 52 2.18 0.18 -13.73
C ASN A 52 3.39 -0.74 -13.45
N GLU A 53 4.44 -0.23 -12.81
CA GLU A 53 5.57 -1.05 -12.37
C GLU A 53 5.14 -2.08 -11.33
N VAL A 54 4.37 -1.67 -10.31
CA VAL A 54 3.85 -2.57 -9.29
C VAL A 54 2.93 -3.63 -9.88
N ASP A 55 2.07 -3.27 -10.83
CA ASP A 55 1.17 -4.22 -11.50
C ASP A 55 1.95 -5.25 -12.33
N ALA A 56 3.04 -4.84 -12.98
CA ALA A 56 3.90 -5.70 -13.77
C ALA A 56 4.84 -6.59 -12.93
N GLU A 57 5.34 -6.09 -11.81
CA GLU A 57 6.37 -6.77 -11.00
C GLU A 57 5.80 -7.52 -9.80
N ILE A 58 4.75 -7.00 -9.17
CA ILE A 58 4.16 -7.58 -7.95
C ILE A 58 2.90 -8.35 -8.33
N THR A 59 3.12 -9.52 -8.91
CA THR A 59 2.06 -10.38 -9.47
C THR A 59 1.52 -11.39 -8.47
N SER A 60 2.22 -11.57 -7.34
CA SER A 60 1.85 -12.53 -6.30
C SER A 60 2.05 -11.99 -4.89
N MET A 61 1.38 -12.62 -3.93
CA MET A 61 1.59 -12.34 -2.51
C MET A 61 3.06 -12.57 -2.08
N GLU A 62 3.77 -13.52 -2.70
CA GLU A 62 5.18 -13.76 -2.40
C GLU A 62 6.06 -12.58 -2.83
N ASP A 63 5.79 -11.98 -3.99
CA ASP A 63 6.47 -10.78 -4.47
C ASP A 63 6.26 -9.60 -3.52
N LEU A 64 5.02 -9.41 -3.04
CA LEU A 64 4.69 -8.38 -2.06
C LEU A 64 5.45 -8.61 -0.75
N LYS A 65 5.45 -9.84 -0.23
CA LYS A 65 6.16 -10.18 1.02
C LYS A 65 7.64 -9.88 0.90
N LYS A 66 8.26 -10.27 -0.21
CA LYS A 66 9.67 -9.98 -0.48
C LYS A 66 9.96 -8.48 -0.51
N LEU A 67 9.13 -7.69 -1.18
CA LEU A 67 9.27 -6.23 -1.21
C LEU A 67 9.17 -5.61 0.20
N ILE A 68 8.26 -6.12 1.04
CA ILE A 68 8.11 -5.69 2.43
C ILE A 68 9.36 -6.03 3.25
N GLU A 69 9.88 -7.26 3.11
CA GLU A 69 11.09 -7.72 3.80
C GLU A 69 12.33 -6.92 3.37
N ASP A 70 12.49 -6.63 2.07
CA ASP A 70 13.59 -5.83 1.53
C ASP A 70 13.58 -4.39 2.07
N LEU A 71 12.42 -3.91 2.55
CA LEU A 71 12.25 -2.59 3.16
C LEU A 71 12.17 -2.62 4.69
N ALA A 72 12.51 -3.73 5.34
CA ALA A 72 12.46 -3.85 6.80
C ALA A 72 13.32 -2.81 7.55
N ASP A 73 14.37 -2.27 6.92
CA ASP A 73 15.24 -1.22 7.47
C ASP A 73 14.83 0.20 7.07
N SER A 74 13.76 0.38 6.30
CA SER A 74 13.28 1.70 5.91
C SER A 74 12.93 2.54 7.15
N LYS A 75 13.36 3.81 7.15
CA LYS A 75 12.95 4.79 8.17
C LYS A 75 11.52 5.31 7.95
N HIS A 76 10.90 4.99 6.83
CA HIS A 76 9.58 5.49 6.42
C HIS A 76 8.45 4.45 6.55
N LYS A 77 8.73 3.25 7.07
CA LYS A 77 7.75 2.15 7.27
C LYS A 77 6.40 2.60 7.82
N LYS A 78 6.40 3.40 8.88
CA LYS A 78 5.16 3.95 9.49
C LYS A 78 4.40 4.89 8.54
N THR A 79 5.12 5.72 7.79
CA THR A 79 4.51 6.60 6.78
C THR A 79 3.90 5.77 5.66
N ILE A 80 4.60 4.75 5.19
CA ILE A 80 4.13 3.86 4.12
C ILE A 80 2.83 3.15 4.53
N ILE A 81 2.81 2.48 5.69
CA ILE A 81 1.57 1.83 6.18
C ILE A 81 0.44 2.84 6.32
N LYS A 82 0.72 4.00 6.92
CA LYS A 82 -0.31 5.02 7.16
C LYS A 82 -0.95 5.48 5.85
N LEU A 83 -0.13 5.80 4.86
CA LEU A 83 -0.62 6.23 3.55
C LEU A 83 -1.34 5.09 2.82
N ALA A 84 -0.87 3.84 2.94
CA ALA A 84 -1.55 2.69 2.35
C ALA A 84 -2.97 2.49 2.93
N ILE A 85 -3.12 2.68 4.25
CA ILE A 85 -4.41 2.67 4.93
C ILE A 85 -5.29 3.84 4.45
N GLU A 86 -4.74 5.05 4.33
CA GLU A 86 -5.48 6.22 3.83
C GLU A 86 -5.98 6.00 2.39
N ILE A 87 -5.13 5.45 1.50
CA ILE A 87 -5.48 5.13 0.12
C ILE A 87 -6.53 4.01 0.05
N SER A 88 -6.42 2.96 0.87
CA SER A 88 -7.35 1.83 0.83
C SER A 88 -8.72 2.11 1.46
N ARG A 89 -8.82 3.07 2.37
CA ARG A 89 -10.10 3.48 3.00
C ARG A 89 -10.98 4.35 2.11
N ALA A 90 -10.57 4.60 0.86
CA ALA A 90 -11.29 5.47 -0.08
C ALA A 90 -12.75 5.06 -0.31
N ASP A 91 -13.01 3.75 -0.38
CA ASP A 91 -14.31 3.24 -0.85
C ASP A 91 -15.15 2.57 0.25
N ALA A 92 -14.53 2.01 1.30
CA ALA A 92 -15.24 1.40 2.43
C ALA A 92 -14.35 1.14 3.66
N ASN A 93 -14.98 0.73 4.77
CA ASN A 93 -14.27 0.21 5.94
C ASN A 93 -13.43 -1.02 5.56
N ILE A 94 -12.21 -1.09 6.10
CA ILE A 94 -11.32 -2.23 5.93
C ILE A 94 -12.00 -3.50 6.47
N ARG A 95 -12.23 -4.48 5.59
CA ARG A 95 -12.82 -5.79 5.90
C ARG A 95 -11.82 -6.70 6.60
N ASP A 96 -12.31 -7.79 7.19
CA ASP A 96 -11.44 -8.71 7.95
C ASP A 96 -10.38 -9.38 7.06
N GLU A 97 -10.70 -9.69 5.80
CA GLU A 97 -9.73 -10.26 4.86
C GLU A 97 -8.60 -9.27 4.51
N GLU A 98 -8.92 -7.98 4.48
CA GLU A 98 -8.00 -6.88 4.15
C GLU A 98 -7.01 -6.59 5.31
N LYS A 99 -7.35 -7.02 6.53
CA LYS A 99 -6.49 -6.89 7.71
C LYS A 99 -5.30 -7.83 7.70
N ASP A 100 -5.38 -8.98 7.03
CA ASP A 100 -4.30 -9.96 7.05
C ASP A 100 -3.01 -9.40 6.43
N ILE A 101 -3.14 -8.61 5.35
CA ILE A 101 -2.00 -7.92 4.73
C ILE A 101 -1.42 -6.86 5.67
N LEU A 102 -2.29 -6.08 6.32
CA LEU A 102 -1.86 -5.05 7.26
C LEU A 102 -1.16 -5.64 8.49
N VAL A 103 -1.65 -6.76 9.02
CA VAL A 103 -1.01 -7.52 10.11
C VAL A 103 0.34 -8.05 9.65
N PHE A 104 0.43 -8.62 8.45
CA PHE A 104 1.70 -9.11 7.91
C PHE A 104 2.75 -7.98 7.79
N VAL A 105 2.39 -6.85 7.19
CA VAL A 105 3.31 -5.70 7.04
C VAL A 105 3.72 -5.17 8.42
N ALA A 106 2.77 -5.07 9.34
CA ALA A 106 3.00 -4.60 10.69
C ALA A 106 3.97 -5.50 11.47
N ASP A 107 3.78 -6.81 11.38
CA ASP A 107 4.67 -7.79 12.01
C ASP A 107 6.07 -7.75 11.39
N ALA A 108 6.17 -7.69 10.06
CA ALA A 108 7.45 -7.61 9.35
C ALA A 108 8.25 -6.34 9.71
N TRP A 109 7.56 -5.25 10.03
CA TRP A 109 8.17 -3.95 10.30
C TRP A 109 8.25 -3.58 11.78
N ASP A 110 7.76 -4.44 12.69
CA ASP A 110 7.63 -4.22 14.14
C ASP A 110 6.81 -2.96 14.47
N ILE A 111 5.59 -2.89 13.91
CA ILE A 111 4.67 -1.75 14.04
C ILE A 111 3.36 -2.20 14.72
N ASP A 112 2.90 -1.46 15.72
CA ASP A 112 1.57 -1.69 16.31
C ASP A 112 0.45 -1.14 15.42
N ILE A 113 -0.12 -2.01 14.57
CA ILE A 113 -1.18 -1.67 13.63
C ILE A 113 -2.48 -1.24 14.31
N ASN A 114 -2.76 -1.72 15.53
CA ASN A 114 -3.97 -1.36 16.27
C ASN A 114 -3.99 0.12 16.64
N SER A 115 -2.81 0.73 16.79
CA SER A 115 -2.69 2.17 17.02
C SER A 115 -3.01 3.03 15.79
N MET A 116 -2.91 2.46 14.59
CA MET A 116 -3.04 3.15 13.30
C MET A 116 -4.44 3.00 12.67
N MET A 117 -5.22 2.00 13.10
CA MET A 117 -6.59 1.75 12.61
C MET A 117 -7.68 2.41 13.47
N ARG A 118 -7.32 3.15 14.53
CA ARG A 118 -8.28 3.86 15.41
C ARG A 118 -8.88 5.10 14.79
#